data_AF-A0A1H3GEH2-F1
#
_entry.id   AF-A0A1H3GEH2-F1
#
_cell.length_a   1.000
_cell.length_b   1.000
_cell.length_c   1.000
_cell.angle_alpha   90.00
_cell.angle_beta   90.00
_cell.angle_gamma   90.00
#
_symmetry.space_group_name_H-M   'P 1'
#
loop_
_entity.id
_entity.type
_entity.pdbx_description
1 polymer ?
#
loop_
_entity_poly.entity_id
_entity_poly.type
_entity_poly.pdbx_seq_one_letter_code
_entity_poly.pdbx_strand_id
1 'polypeptide(L)'
;MEDIKKLLVYFRNALAFSYAWLVFSCALTGYLFSNTGVTFEFLLKVLALCAWGSACFVFAFFTKIMKKRGFIFSLTIFFLLFVPVEILMFYWMNIFSGAGTIRLWSILGIIIVAFYVISILIDLLVMRKRAKTYTAKLMEYNSRNTN
;
A
#
# COMPACT_ATOMS: atom_id res chain seq x y z
N MET A 1 -8.14 11.68 -22.37
CA MET A 1 -8.14 12.57 -21.19
C MET A 1 -8.90 12.01 -19.99
N GLU A 2 -10.03 11.31 -20.17
CA GLU A 2 -10.80 10.73 -19.05
C GLU A 2 -10.01 9.75 -18.17
N ASP A 3 -9.10 8.96 -18.77
CA ASP A 3 -8.25 8.02 -18.03
C ASP A 3 -7.28 8.73 -17.06
N ILE A 4 -6.73 9.88 -17.46
CA ILE A 4 -5.80 10.66 -16.65
C ILE A 4 -6.52 11.30 -15.48
N LYS A 5 -7.72 11.87 -15.71
CA LYS A 5 -8.55 12.42 -14.63
C LYS A 5 -8.88 11.35 -13.57
N LYS A 6 -9.23 10.12 -14.00
CA LYS A 6 -9.47 9.00 -13.08
C LYS A 6 -8.22 8.63 -12.29
N LEU A 7 -7.05 8.58 -12.92
CA LEU A 7 -5.78 8.32 -12.23
C LEU A 7 -5.45 9.38 -11.17
N LEU A 8 -5.66 10.66 -11.49
CA LEU A 8 -5.51 11.77 -10.55
C LEU A 8 -6.46 11.67 -9.35
N VAL A 9 -7.70 11.22 -9.58
CA VAL A 9 -8.66 10.99 -8.48
C VAL A 9 -8.18 9.85 -7.57
N TYR A 10 -7.71 8.74 -8.15
CA TYR A 10 -7.14 7.64 -7.35
C TYR A 10 -5.90 8.08 -6.58
N PHE A 11 -5.01 8.86 -7.20
CA PHE A 11 -3.83 9.42 -6.57
C PHE A 11 -4.19 10.32 -5.39
N ARG A 12 -5.09 11.28 -5.60
CA ARG A 12 -5.55 12.21 -4.56
C ARG A 12 -6.15 11.46 -3.39
N ASN A 13 -7.01 10.48 -3.65
CA ASN A 13 -7.67 9.73 -2.59
C ASN A 13 -6.66 8.86 -1.80
N ALA A 14 -5.73 8.20 -2.50
CA ALA A 14 -4.66 7.42 -1.86
C ALA A 14 -3.74 8.31 -1.01
N LEU A 15 -3.38 9.49 -1.52
CA LEU A 15 -2.55 10.47 -0.82
C LEU A 15 -3.25 10.99 0.43
N ALA A 16 -4.51 11.43 0.31
CA ALA A 16 -5.26 11.96 1.43
C ALA A 16 -5.44 10.90 2.54
N PHE A 17 -5.76 9.66 2.16
CA PHE A 17 -5.94 8.58 3.11
C PHE A 17 -4.62 8.20 3.82
N SER A 18 -3.55 7.96 3.05
CA SER A 18 -2.25 7.57 3.61
C SER A 18 -1.65 8.67 4.50
N TYR A 19 -1.75 9.93 4.05
CA TYR A 19 -1.27 11.07 4.82
C TYR A 19 -2.06 11.27 6.12
N ALA A 20 -3.40 11.30 6.06
CA ALA A 20 -4.22 11.45 7.26
C ALA A 20 -3.96 10.32 8.28
N TRP A 21 -3.82 9.09 7.80
CA TRP A 21 -3.55 7.94 8.66
C TRP A 21 -2.17 7.99 9.33
N LEU A 22 -1.12 8.36 8.58
CA LEU A 22 0.22 8.49 9.14
C LEU A 22 0.33 9.66 10.11
N VAL A 23 -0.28 10.82 9.80
CA VAL A 23 -0.31 11.95 10.73
C VAL A 23 -1.07 11.57 12.01
N PHE A 24 -2.20 10.87 11.90
CA PHE A 24 -2.92 10.36 13.06
C PHE A 24 -2.05 9.41 13.91
N SER A 25 -1.35 8.49 13.26
CA SER A 25 -0.45 7.54 13.94
C SER A 25 0.69 8.27 14.66
N CYS A 26 1.30 9.28 14.03
CA CYS A 26 2.32 10.11 14.65
C CYS A 26 1.79 10.94 15.82
N ALA A 27 0.57 11.48 15.72
CA ALA A 27 -0.07 12.20 16.82
C ALA A 27 -0.36 11.28 18.00
N LEU A 28 -0.86 10.07 17.73
CA LEU A 28 -1.14 9.06 18.75
C LEU A 28 0.13 8.61 19.47
N THR A 29 1.22 8.33 18.75
CA THR A 29 2.50 7.97 19.39
C THR A 29 3.11 9.14 20.15
N GLY A 30 3.01 10.37 19.63
CA GLY A 30 3.40 11.58 20.36
C GLY A 30 2.66 11.73 21.68
N TYR A 31 1.35 11.46 21.70
CA TYR A 31 0.53 11.46 22.92
C TYR A 31 0.93 10.36 23.90
N LEU A 32 1.08 9.11 23.43
CA LEU A 32 1.35 7.95 24.28
C LEU A 32 2.76 7.94 24.90
N PHE A 33 3.75 8.47 24.17
CA PHE A 33 5.16 8.45 24.59
C PHE A 33 5.67 9.83 25.03
N SER A 34 4.77 10.79 25.23
CA SER A 34 5.09 12.16 25.67
C SER A 34 6.16 12.84 24.83
N ASN A 35 6.20 12.55 23.54
CA ASN A 35 7.26 12.99 22.63
C ASN A 35 6.77 14.22 21.84
N THR A 36 7.31 15.40 22.15
CA THR A 36 6.80 16.71 21.72
C THR A 36 7.29 17.18 20.35
N GLY A 37 7.43 16.28 19.37
CA GLY A 37 8.28 16.51 18.20
C GLY A 37 7.63 16.50 16.82
N VAL A 38 6.33 16.80 16.65
CA VAL A 38 5.76 16.90 15.29
C VAL A 38 6.01 18.31 14.74
N THR A 39 7.14 18.50 14.06
CA THR A 39 7.48 19.76 13.39
C THR A 39 6.83 19.86 12.01
N PHE A 40 6.66 21.09 11.51
CA PHE A 40 6.17 21.32 10.15
C PHE A 40 7.07 20.65 9.09
N GLU A 41 8.39 20.68 9.28
CA GLU A 41 9.35 20.01 8.40
C GLU A 41 9.15 18.49 8.37
N PHE A 42 8.86 17.87 9.52
CA PHE A 42 8.55 16.45 9.60
C PHE A 42 7.27 16.11 8.81
N LEU A 43 6.21 16.92 8.97
CA LEU A 43 4.95 16.74 8.22
C LEU A 43 5.15 16.85 6.71
N LEU A 44 5.97 17.79 6.23
CA LEU A 44 6.30 17.90 4.81
C LEU A 44 7.04 16.66 4.29
N LYS A 45 7.98 16.11 5.07
CA LYS A 45 8.67 14.87 4.71
C LYS A 45 7.69 13.68 4.66
N VAL A 46 6.76 13.59 5.61
CA VAL A 46 5.69 12.57 5.59
C VAL A 46 4.82 12.74 4.35
N LEU A 47 4.43 13.97 3.99
CA LEU A 47 3.64 14.26 2.80
C LEU A 47 4.37 13.81 1.53
N ALA A 48 5.66 14.08 1.42
CA ALA A 48 6.47 13.64 0.29
C ALA A 48 6.53 12.11 0.18
N LEU A 49 6.68 11.40 1.30
CA LEU A 49 6.66 9.94 1.35
C LEU A 49 5.28 9.39 0.91
N CYS A 50 4.19 9.96 1.42
CA CYS A 50 2.83 9.58 1.02
C CYS A 50 2.55 9.86 -0.45
N ALA A 51 3.04 10.99 -0.96
CA ALA A 51 2.90 11.34 -2.37
C ALA A 51 3.64 10.33 -3.26
N TRP A 52 4.88 9.95 -2.89
CA TRP A 52 5.62 8.92 -3.61
C TRP A 52 4.95 7.55 -3.55
N GLY A 53 4.53 7.11 -2.36
CA GLY A 53 3.81 5.85 -2.18
C GLY A 53 2.50 5.81 -2.98
N SER A 54 1.74 6.90 -2.97
CA SER A 54 0.50 7.01 -3.74
C SER A 54 0.75 7.00 -5.24
N ALA A 55 1.82 7.64 -5.72
CA ALA A 55 2.22 7.60 -7.12
C ALA A 55 2.61 6.18 -7.55
N CYS A 56 3.43 5.50 -6.75
CA CYS A 56 3.83 4.12 -6.99
C CYS A 56 2.62 3.18 -7.00
N PHE A 57 1.68 3.36 -6.07
CA PHE A 57 0.46 2.57 -6.00
C PHE A 57 -0.42 2.78 -7.23
N VAL A 58 -0.68 4.04 -7.61
CA VAL A 58 -1.49 4.34 -8.81
C VAL A 58 -0.83 3.80 -10.06
N PHE A 59 0.49 3.94 -10.18
CA PHE A 59 1.25 3.41 -11.30
C PHE A 59 1.16 1.88 -11.37
N ALA A 60 1.40 1.19 -10.26
CA ALA A 60 1.44 -0.27 -10.21
C ALA A 60 0.06 -0.92 -10.40
N PHE A 61 -1.02 -0.31 -9.90
CA PHE A 61 -2.35 -0.95 -9.90
C PHE A 61 -3.33 -0.42 -10.94
N PHE A 62 -3.21 0.84 -11.38
CA PHE A 62 -4.22 1.48 -12.23
C PHE A 62 -3.76 1.75 -13.67
N THR A 63 -2.46 1.62 -13.97
CA THR A 63 -1.93 1.79 -15.34
C THR A 63 -2.36 0.64 -16.26
N LYS A 64 -2.73 0.96 -17.51
CA LYS A 64 -3.19 -0.03 -18.51
C LYS A 64 -2.19 -1.17 -18.76
N ILE A 65 -0.89 -0.88 -18.70
CA ILE A 65 0.19 -1.85 -18.87
C ILE A 65 0.18 -2.90 -17.75
N MET A 66 -0.08 -2.46 -16.52
CA MET A 66 -0.01 -3.28 -15.32
C MET A 66 -1.27 -4.14 -15.11
N LYS A 67 -2.44 -3.66 -15.52
CA LYS A 67 -3.71 -4.41 -15.42
C LYS A 67 -3.68 -5.81 -16.08
N LYS A 68 -2.81 -6.03 -17.07
CA LYS A 68 -2.68 -7.31 -17.77
C LYS A 68 -1.78 -8.32 -17.06
N ARG A 69 -0.98 -7.91 -16.08
CA ARG A 69 0.09 -8.73 -15.49
C ARG A 69 -0.28 -9.43 -14.17
N GLY A 70 -1.48 -9.18 -13.65
CA GLY A 70 -1.99 -9.81 -12.43
C GLY A 70 -1.58 -9.09 -11.14
N PHE A 71 -2.30 -9.38 -10.05
CA PHE A 71 -2.18 -8.66 -8.78
C PHE A 71 -0.79 -8.82 -8.13
N ILE A 72 -0.26 -10.05 -8.09
CA ILE A 72 1.04 -10.35 -7.47
C ILE A 72 2.19 -9.61 -8.17
N PHE A 73 2.14 -9.49 -9.50
CA PHE A 73 3.15 -8.77 -10.26
C PHE A 73 3.10 -7.25 -9.98
N SER A 74 1.90 -6.67 -9.96
CA SER A 74 1.69 -5.27 -9.55
C SER A 74 2.17 -5.00 -8.12
N LEU A 75 1.87 -5.91 -7.19
CA LEU A 75 2.30 -5.81 -5.81
C LEU A 75 3.83 -5.84 -5.70
N THR A 76 4.48 -6.76 -6.40
CA THR A 76 5.95 -6.90 -6.38
C THR A 76 6.64 -5.64 -6.92
N ILE A 77 6.13 -5.06 -8.02
CA ILE A 77 6.65 -3.79 -8.55
C ILE A 77 6.42 -2.64 -7.57
N PHE A 78 5.26 -2.59 -6.91
CA PHE A 78 5.00 -1.57 -5.90
C PHE A 78 6.04 -1.62 -4.78
N PHE A 79 6.29 -2.80 -4.20
CA PHE A 79 7.32 -2.95 -3.15
C PHE A 79 8.72 -2.60 -3.66
N LEU A 80 9.07 -3.00 -4.89
CA LEU A 80 10.39 -2.71 -5.47
C LEU A 80 10.61 -1.21 -5.69
N LEU A 81 9.57 -0.45 -6.03
CA LEU A 81 9.65 1.01 -6.20
C LEU A 81 9.53 1.78 -4.89
N PHE A 82 8.75 1.27 -3.94
CA PHE A 82 8.44 1.98 -2.70
C PHE A 82 9.51 1.77 -1.62
N VAL A 83 9.93 0.52 -1.39
CA VAL A 83 10.83 0.16 -0.27
C VAL A 83 12.18 0.91 -0.31
N PRO A 84 12.89 1.03 -1.45
CA PRO A 84 14.15 1.78 -1.47
C PRO A 84 13.98 3.25 -1.11
N VAL A 85 12.89 3.88 -1.56
CA VAL A 85 12.61 5.30 -1.27
C VAL A 85 12.17 5.48 0.17
N GLU A 86 11.37 4.55 0.69
CA GLU A 86 11.00 4.50 2.11
C GLU A 86 12.24 4.44 3.01
N ILE A 87 13.20 3.57 2.68
CA ILE A 87 14.49 3.47 3.38
C ILE A 87 15.23 4.81 3.38
N LEU A 88 15.38 5.45 2.22
CA LEU A 88 16.05 6.75 2.09
C LEU A 88 15.35 7.85 2.90
N MET A 89 14.01 7.87 2.86
CA MET A 89 13.21 8.85 3.59
C MET A 89 13.34 8.66 5.10
N PHE A 90 13.39 7.42 5.60
CA PHE A 90 13.59 7.16 7.03
C PHE A 90 14.96 7.62 7.54
N TYR A 91 16.01 7.49 6.72
CA TYR A 91 17.30 8.11 7.03
C TYR A 91 17.20 9.64 7.02
N TRP A 92 16.53 10.23 6.02
CA TRP A 92 16.39 11.68 5.91
C TRP A 92 15.51 12.32 7.00
N MET A 93 14.62 11.53 7.60
CA MET A 93 13.79 11.90 8.73
C MET A 93 14.46 11.60 10.09
N ASN A 94 15.69 11.07 10.10
CA ASN A 94 16.42 10.66 11.31
C ASN A 94 15.65 9.68 12.21
N ILE A 95 14.74 8.88 11.63
CA ILE A 95 13.92 7.91 12.40
C ILE A 95 14.79 6.73 12.87
N PHE A 96 15.82 6.36 12.11
CA PHE A 96 16.72 5.23 12.42
C PHE A 96 18.13 5.63 12.86
N SER A 97 18.39 6.91 13.17
CA SER A 97 19.70 7.40 13.64
C SER A 97 19.83 7.26 15.16
N GLY A 98 20.33 6.13 15.68
CA GLY A 98 20.60 5.95 17.12
C GLY A 98 20.97 4.53 17.54
N ALA A 99 21.45 4.33 18.77
CA ALA A 99 21.77 3.00 19.30
C ALA A 99 20.50 2.13 19.40
N GLY A 100 20.34 1.15 18.50
CA GLY A 100 19.12 0.36 18.34
C GLY A 100 18.68 0.13 16.89
N THR A 101 19.37 0.75 15.92
CA THR A 101 19.08 0.70 14.48
C THR A 101 18.82 -0.72 13.96
N ILE A 102 19.61 -1.73 14.35
CA ILE A 102 19.43 -3.12 13.88
C ILE A 102 18.09 -3.73 14.30
N ARG A 103 17.62 -3.45 15.52
CA ARG A 103 16.31 -3.97 15.99
C ARG A 103 15.16 -3.31 15.23
N LEU A 104 15.26 -2.01 15.00
CA LEU A 104 14.26 -1.25 14.24
C LEU A 104 14.20 -1.67 12.77
N TRP A 105 15.35 -1.90 12.12
CA TRP A 105 15.41 -2.48 10.77
C TRP A 105 14.81 -3.87 10.70
N SER A 106 15.05 -4.70 11.71
CA SER A 106 14.48 -6.05 11.79
C SER A 106 12.96 -6.02 11.90
N ILE A 107 12.42 -5.11 12.73
CA ILE A 107 10.96 -4.90 12.86
C ILE A 107 10.37 -4.43 11.53
N LEU A 108 11.01 -3.45 10.86
CA LEU A 108 10.56 -2.98 9.54
C LEU A 108 10.54 -4.12 8.51
N GLY A 109 11.61 -4.92 8.45
CA GLY A 109 11.69 -6.07 7.55
C GLY A 109 10.57 -7.10 7.79
N ILE A 110 10.30 -7.42 9.06
CA ILE A 110 9.20 -8.33 9.44
C ILE A 110 7.85 -7.74 9.00
N ILE A 111 7.63 -6.44 9.21
CA ILE A 111 6.39 -5.77 8.80
C ILE A 111 6.19 -5.85 7.28
N ILE A 112 7.23 -5.55 6.50
CA ILE A 112 7.18 -5.63 5.03
C ILE A 112 6.83 -7.05 4.57
N VAL A 113 7.51 -8.06 5.11
CA VAL A 113 7.24 -9.47 4.76
C VAL A 113 5.83 -9.88 5.18
N ALA A 114 5.40 -9.52 6.38
CA ALA A 114 4.06 -9.83 6.87
C ALA A 114 2.98 -9.21 5.98
N PHE A 115 3.11 -7.93 5.60
CA PHE A 115 2.17 -7.27 4.70
C PHE A 115 2.17 -7.89 3.30
N TYR A 116 3.33 -8.29 2.79
CA TYR A 116 3.42 -8.99 1.51
C TYR A 116 2.67 -10.33 1.55
N VAL A 117 2.88 -11.13 2.60
CA VAL A 117 2.19 -12.42 2.79
C VAL A 117 0.69 -12.23 2.96
N ILE A 118 0.25 -11.26 3.77
CA ILE A 118 -1.17 -10.94 3.95
C ILE A 118 -1.81 -10.55 2.62
N SER A 119 -1.12 -9.73 1.81
CA SER A 119 -1.62 -9.32 0.50
C SER A 119 -1.80 -10.51 -0.45
N ILE A 120 -0.86 -11.47 -0.45
CA ILE A 120 -1.00 -12.72 -1.21
C ILE A 120 -2.18 -13.56 -0.70
N LEU A 121 -2.33 -13.69 0.62
CA LEU A 121 -3.43 -14.44 1.22
C LEU A 121 -4.79 -13.83 0.83
N ILE A 122 -4.91 -12.51 0.85
CA ILE A 122 -6.12 -11.81 0.40
C ILE A 122 -6.41 -12.13 -1.07
N ASP A 123 -5.41 -12.08 -1.95
CA ASP A 123 -5.58 -12.41 -3.37
C ASP A 123 -6.05 -13.86 -3.55
N LEU A 124 -5.41 -14.82 -2.88
CA LEU A 124 -5.78 -16.24 -2.93
C LEU A 124 -7.21 -16.49 -2.42
N LEU A 125 -7.58 -15.86 -1.30
CA LEU A 125 -8.92 -16.01 -0.72
C LEU A 125 -10.00 -15.36 -1.58
N VAL A 126 -9.74 -14.16 -2.11
CA VAL A 126 -10.68 -13.44 -2.99
C VAL A 126 -10.83 -14.16 -4.33
N MET A 127 -9.73 -14.64 -4.92
CA MET A 127 -9.76 -15.44 -6.15
C MET A 127 -10.53 -16.75 -5.95
N ARG A 128 -10.30 -17.48 -4.84
CA ARG A 128 -11.07 -18.69 -4.51
C ARG A 128 -12.56 -18.39 -4.34
N LYS A 129 -12.90 -17.29 -3.69
CA LYS A 129 -14.31 -16.89 -3.48
C LYS A 129 -14.97 -16.52 -4.81
N ARG A 130 -14.29 -15.76 -5.68
CA ARG A 130 -14.76 -15.46 -7.03
C ARG A 130 -14.92 -16.71 -7.88
N ALA A 131 -13.94 -17.61 -7.88
CA ALA A 131 -14.00 -18.87 -8.60
C ALA A 131 -15.25 -19.66 -8.21
N LYS A 132 -15.51 -19.85 -6.91
CA LYS A 132 -16.74 -20.50 -6.41
C LYS A 132 -18.02 -19.81 -6.91
N THR A 133 -18.08 -18.48 -6.89
CA THR A 133 -19.23 -17.74 -7.42
C THR A 133 -19.43 -17.96 -8.93
N TYR A 134 -18.36 -17.98 -9.72
CA TYR A 134 -18.44 -18.22 -11.16
C TYR A 134 -18.87 -19.67 -11.47
N THR A 135 -18.33 -20.66 -10.74
CA THR A 135 -18.74 -22.06 -10.90
C THR A 135 -20.20 -22.28 -10.53
N ALA A 136 -20.68 -21.63 -9.46
CA ALA A 136 -22.09 -21.68 -9.06
C ALA A 136 -23.01 -21.08 -10.14
N LYS A 137 -22.66 -19.93 -10.71
CA LYS A 137 -23.44 -19.31 -11.80
C LYS A 137 -23.41 -20.13 -13.09
N LEU A 138 -22.30 -20.79 -13.41
CA LEU A 138 -22.20 -21.70 -14.56
C LEU A 138 -23.07 -22.95 -14.37
N MET A 139 -23.10 -23.53 -13.16
CA MET A 139 -23.99 -24.64 -12.84
C MET A 139 -25.46 -24.23 -12.93
N GLU A 140 -25.83 -23.04 -12.44
CA GLU A 140 -27.19 -22.52 -12.53
C GLU A 140 -27.61 -22.30 -14.00
N TYR A 141 -26.73 -21.75 -14.82
CA TYR A 141 -26.99 -21.53 -16.25
C TYR A 141 -27.14 -22.85 -17.02
N ASN A 142 -26.26 -23.83 -16.79
CA ASN A 142 -26.40 -25.16 -17.40
C ASN A 142 -27.68 -25.84 -16.96
N SER A 143 -28.04 -25.78 -15.67
CA SER A 143 -29.26 -26.41 -15.15
C SER A 143 -30.55 -25.80 -15.73
N ARG A 144 -30.54 -24.52 -16.12
CA ARG A 144 -31.67 -23.84 -16.78
C ARG A 144 -31.78 -24.14 -18.28
N ASN A 145 -30.70 -24.55 -18.94
CA ASN A 145 -30.70 -24.87 -20.38
C ASN A 145 -30.94 -26.37 -20.67
N THR A 146 -30.93 -27.24 -19.65
CA THR A 146 -31.25 -28.68 -19.77
C THR A 146 -32.69 -29.06 -19.37
N ASN A 147 -33.55 -28.08 -19.06
CA ASN A 147 -35.00 -28.25 -18.95
C ASN A 147 -35.68 -27.47 -20.07
#